data_AF-A0A3G6P880-F1
#
_entry.id   AF-A0A3G6P880-F1
#
_cell.length_a   1.000
_cell.length_b   1.000
_cell.length_c   1.000
_cell.angle_alpha   90.00
_cell.angle_beta   90.00
_cell.angle_gamma   90.00
#
_symmetry.space_group_name_H-M   'P 1'
#
loop_
_entity.id
_entity.type
_entity.pdbx_description
1 polymer ?
#
loop_
_entity_poly.entity_id
_entity_poly.type
_entity_poly.pdbx_seq_one_letter_code
_entity_poly.pdbx_strand_id
1 'polypeptide(L)'
;MKKLTTGFKILAVLSVLALHSCRDENNEISQQETVQAKMTTADLKNEITIASQVVPGIVQTQLDESQKSLEKYLKSDLQIAGAHVIGKISTQKGIDISQSLISDKDQFVAFGNVSDLSSVKMGRMGDLYTGDDLAMAQTGLKEMVTEEIKAGTNVMEIIWNSKNGKFTTLCFYNDSGIIWDNILGGLVMMDTRGNAESSNEGASARVVSKWYKQWWTANWLWGSKRGEMGYQITIYYTGSTVSNTDVSDWANISLGKAKSESKITKNSGAYGKCQYALGLCTPTGSLSFNSSQFSISFSGLGSNIVNNGVHSLYP
;
A
#
# COMPACT_ATOMS: atom_id res chain seq x y z
N MET A 1 -79.76 -61.90 -2.55
CA MET A 1 -80.72 -61.10 -1.76
C MET A 1 -79.95 -60.00 -1.03
N LYS A 2 -80.51 -58.78 -1.05
CA LYS A 2 -80.48 -57.71 -0.03
C LYS A 2 -79.12 -57.40 0.64
N LYS A 3 -78.46 -56.28 0.26
CA LYS A 3 -78.70 -54.86 0.64
C LYS A 3 -78.07 -54.49 2.01
N LEU A 4 -77.20 -53.47 1.96
CA LEU A 4 -77.09 -52.28 2.83
C LEU A 4 -76.94 -52.53 4.35
N THR A 5 -76.02 -51.93 5.09
CA THR A 5 -75.71 -50.50 5.32
C THR A 5 -74.39 -50.47 6.11
N THR A 6 -73.49 -49.49 5.99
CA THR A 6 -73.44 -48.20 6.73
C THR A 6 -72.03 -47.64 6.40
N GLY A 7 -71.74 -46.38 6.05
CA GLY A 7 -72.46 -45.14 6.26
C GLY A 7 -71.58 -44.13 7.01
N PHE A 8 -70.51 -43.64 6.34
CA PHE A 8 -69.91 -42.30 6.43
C PHE A 8 -69.10 -41.80 7.65
N LYS A 9 -68.04 -41.03 7.28
CA LYS A 9 -67.10 -40.17 8.03
C LYS A 9 -65.84 -40.95 8.50
N ILE A 10 -64.62 -40.64 8.06
CA ILE A 10 -63.97 -39.32 7.90
C ILE A 10 -62.98 -39.33 6.72
N LEU A 11 -62.88 -38.15 6.11
CA LEU A 11 -61.98 -37.66 5.05
C LEU A 11 -60.52 -38.15 5.04
N ALA A 12 -60.03 -38.25 3.80
CA ALA A 12 -58.69 -37.87 3.32
C ALA A 12 -57.48 -38.73 3.70
N VAL A 13 -57.38 -39.94 3.11
CA VAL A 13 -56.08 -40.58 2.85
C VAL A 13 -56.13 -41.31 1.49
N LEU A 14 -55.95 -40.54 0.42
CA LEU A 14 -55.47 -40.97 -0.89
C LEU A 14 -54.65 -39.76 -1.34
N SER A 15 -53.32 -39.84 -1.45
CA SER A 15 -52.72 -40.43 -2.64
C SER A 15 -51.21 -40.63 -2.44
N VAL A 16 -50.71 -41.71 -3.04
CA VAL A 16 -49.33 -41.96 -3.49
C VAL A 16 -48.31 -42.46 -2.45
N LEU A 17 -48.23 -43.80 -2.42
CA LEU A 17 -47.01 -44.57 -2.23
C LEU A 17 -45.84 -44.01 -3.07
N ALA A 18 -44.80 -43.51 -2.41
CA ALA A 18 -43.39 -43.76 -2.73
C ALA A 18 -42.48 -42.98 -1.76
N LEU A 19 -42.33 -43.49 -0.54
CA LEU A 19 -41.25 -43.11 0.35
C LEU A 19 -40.58 -44.40 0.84
N HIS A 20 -39.46 -44.75 0.22
CA HIS A 20 -38.22 -45.17 0.88
C HIS A 20 -37.18 -45.56 -0.17
N SER A 21 -36.38 -44.58 -0.58
CA SER A 21 -34.99 -44.81 -0.95
C SER A 21 -34.19 -43.57 -0.54
N CYS A 22 -33.26 -43.80 0.37
CA CYS A 22 -32.34 -42.82 0.92
C CYS A 22 -31.26 -42.45 -0.10
N ARG A 23 -30.97 -41.14 -0.20
CA ARG A 23 -29.63 -40.55 0.05
C ARG A 23 -28.56 -40.72 -1.03
N ASP A 24 -28.44 -39.74 -1.93
CA ASP A 24 -27.40 -38.69 -1.92
C ASP A 24 -27.54 -37.82 -3.18
N GLU A 25 -28.18 -36.65 -3.04
CA GLU A 25 -28.15 -35.59 -4.05
C GLU A 25 -27.00 -34.64 -3.71
N ASN A 26 -25.86 -34.81 -4.38
CA ASN A 26 -24.87 -33.75 -4.45
C ASN A 26 -25.28 -32.79 -5.57
N ASN A 27 -25.81 -31.65 -5.14
CA ASN A 27 -26.11 -30.46 -5.91
C ASN A 27 -25.02 -30.14 -6.94
N GLU A 28 -25.29 -30.42 -8.22
CA GLU A 28 -24.77 -29.61 -9.33
C GLU A 28 -25.47 -28.25 -9.32
N ILE A 29 -25.14 -27.40 -8.32
CA ILE A 29 -25.31 -25.97 -8.51
C ILE A 29 -24.18 -25.55 -9.43
N SER A 30 -24.54 -25.43 -10.71
CA SER A 30 -23.76 -24.73 -11.71
C SER A 30 -23.35 -23.37 -11.13
N GLN A 31 -22.10 -23.26 -10.68
CA GLN A 31 -21.42 -21.98 -10.60
C GLN A 31 -21.27 -21.48 -12.04
N GLN A 32 -22.32 -20.86 -12.56
CA GLN A 32 -22.16 -19.84 -13.58
C GLN A 32 -21.32 -18.74 -12.91
N GLU A 33 -20.00 -18.90 -12.95
CA GLU A 33 -19.13 -17.74 -13.07
C GLU A 33 -19.68 -16.95 -14.25
N THR A 34 -20.37 -15.86 -13.95
CA THR A 34 -20.54 -14.80 -14.94
C THR A 34 -19.12 -14.36 -15.22
N VAL A 35 -18.53 -14.88 -16.30
CA VAL A 35 -17.26 -14.41 -16.84
C VAL A 35 -17.51 -12.96 -17.25
N GLN A 36 -17.43 -12.04 -16.29
CA GLN A 36 -17.39 -10.62 -16.57
C GLN A 36 -16.19 -10.43 -17.49
N ALA A 37 -16.44 -9.93 -18.69
CA ALA A 37 -15.38 -9.67 -19.64
C ALA A 37 -14.29 -8.83 -18.95
N LYS A 38 -13.05 -9.31 -18.98
CA LYS A 38 -11.90 -8.61 -18.40
C LYS A 38 -11.83 -7.22 -19.03
N MET A 39 -11.90 -6.18 -18.20
CA MET A 39 -11.77 -4.81 -18.67
C MET A 39 -10.39 -4.60 -19.29
N THR A 40 -10.34 -3.86 -20.40
CA THR A 40 -9.13 -3.64 -21.19
C THR A 40 -8.77 -2.16 -21.26
N THR A 41 -7.52 -1.86 -21.63
CA THR A 41 -7.10 -0.47 -21.92
C THR A 41 -7.87 0.11 -23.11
N ALA A 42 -8.39 -0.72 -24.02
CA ALA A 42 -9.26 -0.26 -25.10
C ALA A 42 -10.62 0.23 -24.54
N ASP A 43 -11.17 -0.46 -23.53
CA ASP A 43 -12.38 -0.02 -22.84
C ASP A 43 -12.14 1.32 -22.13
N LEU A 44 -10.98 1.48 -21.47
CA LEU A 44 -10.60 2.77 -20.87
C LEU A 44 -10.51 3.88 -21.92
N LYS A 45 -9.95 3.58 -23.10
CA LYS A 45 -9.83 4.53 -24.21
C LYS A 45 -11.18 5.07 -24.71
N ASN A 46 -12.27 4.34 -24.48
CA ASN A 46 -13.62 4.79 -24.80
C ASN A 46 -14.25 5.71 -23.72
N GLU A 47 -13.67 5.75 -22.52
CA GLU A 47 -14.18 6.51 -21.37
C GLU A 47 -13.31 7.75 -21.03
N ILE A 48 -12.31 8.02 -21.87
CA ILE A 48 -11.43 9.18 -21.79
C ILE A 48 -11.78 10.21 -22.86
N THR A 49 -11.47 11.46 -22.56
CA THR A 49 -11.44 12.55 -23.53
C THR A 49 -10.03 12.72 -24.08
N ILE A 50 -9.92 12.99 -25.38
CA ILE A 50 -8.63 13.24 -26.03
C ILE A 50 -8.01 14.49 -25.40
N ALA A 51 -6.84 14.31 -24.78
CA ALA A 51 -6.04 15.39 -24.23
C ALA A 51 -4.91 15.78 -25.20
N SER A 52 -4.22 16.87 -24.89
CA SER A 52 -2.93 17.17 -25.51
C SER A 52 -2.02 15.95 -25.41
N GLN A 53 -1.39 15.59 -26.53
CA GLN A 53 -0.44 14.47 -26.59
C GLN A 53 0.92 14.81 -25.94
N VAL A 54 1.08 16.06 -25.47
CA VAL A 54 2.29 16.53 -24.80
C VAL A 54 2.21 16.25 -23.31
N VAL A 55 3.22 15.55 -22.77
CA VAL A 55 3.39 15.35 -21.33
C VAL A 55 3.69 16.70 -20.65
N PRO A 56 2.96 17.10 -19.59
CA PRO A 56 3.23 18.35 -18.88
C PRO A 56 4.65 18.42 -18.30
N GLY A 57 5.24 19.62 -18.24
CA GLY A 57 6.65 19.78 -17.84
C GLY A 57 7.00 19.23 -16.44
N ILE A 58 6.09 19.36 -15.46
CA ILE A 58 6.29 18.79 -14.11
C ILE A 58 6.36 17.26 -14.18
N VAL A 59 5.44 16.64 -14.93
CA VAL A 59 5.38 15.19 -15.11
C VAL A 59 6.61 14.69 -15.89
N GLN A 60 7.02 15.41 -16.94
CA GLN A 60 8.24 15.08 -17.68
C GLN A 60 9.47 15.12 -16.77
N THR A 61 9.60 16.15 -15.93
CA THR A 61 10.69 16.25 -14.95
C THR A 61 10.69 15.05 -14.01
N GLN A 62 9.52 14.63 -13.52
CA GLN A 62 9.42 13.46 -12.65
C GLN A 62 9.79 12.15 -13.37
N LEU A 63 9.42 11.99 -14.65
CA LEU A 63 9.85 10.85 -15.46
C LEU A 63 11.37 10.84 -15.66
N ASP A 64 11.96 12.00 -15.98
CA ASP A 64 13.40 12.14 -16.22
C ASP A 64 14.21 11.86 -14.94
N GLU A 65 13.79 12.40 -13.79
CA GLU A 65 14.43 12.10 -12.50
C GLU A 65 14.24 10.63 -12.08
N SER A 66 13.08 10.05 -12.37
CA SER A 66 12.86 8.62 -12.15
C SER A 66 13.80 7.77 -13.02
N GLN A 67 14.00 8.15 -14.29
CA GLN A 67 14.94 7.48 -15.19
C GLN A 67 16.38 7.53 -14.65
N LYS A 68 16.83 8.69 -14.16
CA LYS A 68 18.17 8.84 -13.54
C LYS A 68 18.32 7.94 -12.31
N SER A 69 17.30 7.89 -11.44
CA SER A 69 17.31 7.02 -10.27
C SER A 69 17.35 5.54 -10.65
N LEU A 70 16.52 5.12 -11.61
CA LEU A 70 16.50 3.75 -12.12
C LEU A 70 17.86 3.36 -12.73
N GLU A 71 18.47 4.24 -13.53
CA GLU A 71 19.79 4.00 -14.10
C GLU A 71 20.86 3.85 -13.01
N LYS A 72 20.83 4.71 -11.99
CA LYS A 72 21.78 4.67 -10.86
C LYS A 72 21.71 3.35 -10.09
N TYR A 73 20.50 2.88 -9.78
CA TYR A 73 20.30 1.77 -8.87
C TYR A 73 20.07 0.43 -9.59
N LEU A 74 19.16 0.39 -10.57
CA LEU A 74 18.74 -0.81 -11.29
C LEU A 74 19.42 -0.99 -12.65
N LYS A 75 20.09 0.04 -13.18
CA LYS A 75 20.84 -0.01 -14.45
C LYS A 75 19.96 -0.52 -15.60
N SER A 76 20.29 -1.66 -16.19
CA SER A 76 19.56 -2.29 -17.31
C SER A 76 18.45 -3.24 -16.86
N ASP A 77 18.30 -3.49 -15.55
CA ASP A 77 17.28 -4.41 -15.05
C ASP A 77 15.86 -3.84 -15.22
N LEU A 78 15.74 -2.51 -15.19
CA LEU A 78 14.51 -1.77 -15.40
C LEU A 78 14.79 -0.35 -15.92
N GLN A 79 14.18 0.01 -17.05
CA GLN A 79 14.34 1.31 -17.69
C GLN A 79 13.00 1.82 -18.24
N ILE A 80 12.77 3.13 -18.15
CA ILE A 80 11.68 3.81 -18.86
C ILE A 80 12.10 3.92 -20.33
N ALA A 81 11.33 3.29 -21.22
CA ALA A 81 11.57 3.31 -22.66
C ALA A 81 10.76 4.39 -23.39
N GLY A 82 9.71 4.91 -22.75
CA GLY A 82 8.89 6.00 -23.28
C GLY A 82 7.59 6.16 -22.52
N ALA A 83 6.86 7.24 -22.80
CA ALA A 83 5.53 7.49 -22.27
C ALA A 83 4.60 7.99 -23.40
N HIS A 84 3.35 7.54 -23.39
CA HIS A 84 2.34 7.91 -24.39
C HIS A 84 1.06 8.37 -23.70
N VAL A 85 0.70 9.65 -23.89
CA VAL A 85 -0.52 10.21 -23.31
C VAL A 85 -1.74 9.60 -23.98
N ILE A 86 -2.63 9.02 -23.18
CA ILE A 86 -3.85 8.41 -23.70
C ILE A 86 -4.99 9.43 -23.68
N GLY A 87 -5.16 10.16 -22.57
CA GLY A 87 -6.21 11.16 -22.45
C GLY A 87 -6.57 11.47 -21.00
N LYS A 88 -7.77 11.99 -20.79
CA LYS A 88 -8.29 12.41 -19.48
C LYS A 88 -9.57 11.65 -19.13
N ILE A 89 -9.61 11.03 -17.95
CA ILE A 89 -10.77 10.29 -17.45
C ILE A 89 -11.95 11.24 -17.35
N SER A 90 -13.07 10.88 -17.99
CA SER A 90 -14.24 11.76 -18.11
C SER A 90 -15.50 11.23 -17.43
N THR A 91 -15.54 9.93 -17.12
CA THR A 91 -16.72 9.25 -16.58
C THR A 91 -16.37 8.46 -15.33
N GLN A 92 -17.36 8.18 -14.49
CA GLN A 92 -17.22 7.26 -13.35
C GLN A 92 -16.80 5.86 -13.82
N LYS A 93 -17.38 5.39 -14.93
CA LYS A 93 -17.00 4.11 -15.55
C LYS A 93 -15.52 4.06 -15.93
N GLY A 94 -14.93 5.17 -16.39
CA GLY A 94 -13.50 5.26 -16.63
C GLY A 94 -12.65 5.11 -15.36
N ILE A 95 -13.14 5.59 -14.21
CA ILE A 95 -12.50 5.38 -12.90
C ILE A 95 -12.58 3.90 -12.52
N ASP A 96 -13.76 3.28 -12.65
CA ASP A 96 -13.98 1.86 -12.32
C ASP A 96 -13.14 0.91 -13.21
N ILE A 97 -12.97 1.26 -14.50
CA ILE A 97 -12.07 0.56 -15.41
C ILE A 97 -10.61 0.75 -14.98
N SER A 98 -10.21 1.97 -14.63
CA SER A 98 -8.85 2.25 -14.17
C SER A 98 -8.50 1.44 -12.92
N GLN A 99 -9.44 1.39 -11.97
CA GLN A 99 -9.36 0.59 -10.76
C GLN A 99 -9.17 -0.90 -11.09
N SER A 100 -10.01 -1.44 -11.97
CA SER A 100 -9.94 -2.85 -12.39
C SER A 100 -8.63 -3.16 -13.12
N LEU A 101 -8.19 -2.28 -14.00
CA LEU A 101 -6.98 -2.46 -14.77
C LEU A 101 -5.76 -2.50 -13.87
N ILE A 102 -5.58 -1.54 -12.97
CA ILE A 102 -4.32 -1.43 -12.20
C ILE A 102 -4.22 -2.48 -11.09
N SER A 103 -5.36 -2.97 -10.61
CA SER A 103 -5.44 -4.01 -9.58
C SER A 103 -5.54 -5.42 -10.18
N ASP A 104 -5.53 -5.56 -11.51
CA ASP A 104 -5.58 -6.88 -12.14
C ASP A 104 -4.31 -7.68 -11.83
N LYS A 105 -4.49 -8.99 -11.59
CA LYS A 105 -3.38 -9.88 -11.24
C LYS A 105 -2.30 -9.99 -12.33
N ASP A 106 -2.65 -9.72 -13.59
CA ASP A 106 -1.70 -9.79 -14.70
C ASP A 106 -0.94 -8.47 -14.89
N GLN A 107 -1.24 -7.42 -14.11
CA GLN A 107 -0.47 -6.19 -14.16
C GLN A 107 0.92 -6.36 -13.60
N PHE A 108 1.89 -5.70 -14.26
CA PHE A 108 3.22 -5.57 -13.72
C PHE A 108 3.23 -4.61 -12.54
N VAL A 109 3.90 -5.03 -11.48
CA VAL A 109 4.15 -4.25 -10.27
C VAL A 109 5.63 -4.39 -9.89
N ALA A 110 6.16 -3.38 -9.19
CA ALA A 110 7.47 -3.45 -8.58
C ALA A 110 7.40 -2.96 -7.13
N PHE A 111 8.23 -3.49 -6.26
CA PHE A 111 8.32 -3.04 -4.87
C PHE A 111 9.70 -3.31 -4.30
N GLY A 112 10.03 -2.61 -3.22
CA GLY A 112 11.33 -2.65 -2.56
C GLY A 112 12.03 -1.29 -2.57
N ASN A 113 13.11 -1.21 -1.81
CA ASN A 113 13.95 -0.04 -1.74
C ASN A 113 15.04 -0.15 -2.83
N VAL A 114 15.07 0.75 -3.80
CA VAL A 114 16.09 0.70 -4.85
C VAL A 114 17.51 0.98 -4.33
N SER A 115 17.64 1.56 -3.12
CA SER A 115 18.93 1.67 -2.42
C SER A 115 19.40 0.34 -1.81
N ASP A 116 18.52 -0.66 -1.70
CA ASP A 116 18.82 -2.03 -1.28
C ASP A 116 18.23 -3.01 -2.31
N LEU A 117 19.02 -3.27 -3.36
CA LEU A 117 18.59 -4.06 -4.52
C LEU A 117 18.11 -5.47 -4.17
N SER A 118 18.56 -6.03 -3.04
CA SER A 118 18.12 -7.36 -2.59
C SER A 118 16.64 -7.38 -2.17
N SER A 119 16.09 -6.22 -1.80
CA SER A 119 14.69 -6.03 -1.46
C SER A 119 13.77 -5.84 -2.68
N VAL A 120 14.35 -5.57 -3.86
CA VAL A 120 13.58 -5.23 -5.06
C VAL A 120 13.02 -6.48 -5.74
N LYS A 121 11.71 -6.48 -5.95
CA LYS A 121 10.99 -7.51 -6.70
C LYS A 121 10.09 -6.87 -7.74
N MET A 122 9.96 -7.51 -8.89
CA MET A 122 9.15 -7.05 -10.01
C MET A 122 8.64 -8.23 -10.84
N GLY A 123 7.43 -8.11 -11.34
CA GLY A 123 6.74 -9.16 -12.09
C GLY A 123 5.25 -8.88 -12.16
N ARG A 124 4.47 -9.83 -12.69
CA ARG A 124 3.01 -9.73 -12.61
C ARG A 124 2.57 -9.89 -11.17
N MET A 125 1.56 -9.14 -10.77
CA MET A 125 1.06 -9.13 -9.40
C MET A 125 0.71 -10.53 -8.89
N GLY A 126 0.01 -11.33 -9.68
CA GLY A 126 -0.36 -12.71 -9.34
C GLY A 126 0.78 -13.73 -9.38
N ASP A 127 1.92 -13.38 -10.00
CA ASP A 127 3.13 -14.22 -9.96
C ASP A 127 3.93 -13.96 -8.68
N LEU A 128 3.83 -12.74 -8.14
CA LEU A 128 4.52 -12.33 -6.93
C LEU A 128 3.70 -12.63 -5.66
N TYR A 129 2.37 -12.78 -5.78
CA TYR A 129 1.42 -12.89 -4.68
C TYR A 129 0.36 -13.96 -4.90
N THR A 130 -0.03 -14.63 -3.81
CA THR A 130 -1.07 -15.67 -3.82
C THR A 130 -1.99 -15.50 -2.63
N GLY A 131 -3.25 -15.93 -2.76
CA GLY A 131 -4.21 -15.93 -1.66
C GLY A 131 -4.46 -14.54 -1.07
N ASP A 132 -4.43 -14.44 0.26
CA ASP A 132 -4.78 -13.23 1.00
C ASP A 132 -3.85 -12.04 0.70
N ASP A 133 -2.57 -12.27 0.47
CA ASP A 133 -1.64 -11.19 0.17
C ASP A 133 -1.92 -10.55 -1.21
N LEU A 134 -2.37 -11.35 -2.19
CA LEU A 134 -2.82 -10.83 -3.49
C LEU A 134 -4.10 -10.00 -3.30
N ALA A 135 -5.09 -10.55 -2.60
CA ALA A 135 -6.35 -9.85 -2.34
C ALA A 135 -6.14 -8.52 -1.59
N MET A 136 -5.21 -8.49 -0.64
CA MET A 136 -4.82 -7.30 0.10
C MET A 136 -4.20 -6.24 -0.81
N ALA A 137 -3.27 -6.64 -1.69
CA ALA A 137 -2.65 -5.72 -2.62
C ALA A 137 -3.65 -5.12 -3.62
N GLN A 138 -4.53 -5.95 -4.15
CA GLN A 138 -5.60 -5.52 -5.05
C GLN A 138 -6.54 -4.54 -4.35
N THR A 139 -6.92 -4.82 -3.09
CA THR A 139 -7.77 -3.94 -2.28
C THR A 139 -7.09 -2.60 -2.01
N GLY A 140 -5.82 -2.59 -1.62
CA GLY A 140 -5.10 -1.34 -1.36
C GLY A 140 -4.92 -0.46 -2.61
N LEU A 141 -4.71 -1.06 -3.78
CA LEU A 141 -4.72 -0.31 -5.06
C LEU A 141 -6.10 0.26 -5.39
N LYS A 142 -7.16 -0.51 -5.12
CA LYS A 142 -8.55 -0.12 -5.32
C LYS A 142 -8.94 1.07 -4.42
N GLU A 143 -8.50 1.05 -3.16
CA GLU A 143 -8.68 2.15 -2.21
C GLU A 143 -7.94 3.41 -2.70
N MET A 144 -6.66 3.28 -3.07
CA MET A 144 -5.87 4.41 -3.57
C MET A 144 -6.48 5.06 -4.82
N VAL A 145 -6.96 4.27 -5.79
CA VAL A 145 -7.66 4.79 -6.97
C VAL A 145 -8.90 5.58 -6.56
N THR A 146 -9.67 5.06 -5.61
CA THR A 146 -10.92 5.68 -5.15
C THR A 146 -10.67 7.04 -4.49
N GLU A 147 -9.56 7.18 -3.76
CA GLU A 147 -9.20 8.41 -3.05
C GLU A 147 -8.60 9.47 -3.99
N GLU A 148 -7.71 9.05 -4.89
CA GLU A 148 -6.83 9.96 -5.64
C GLU A 148 -7.22 10.17 -7.10
N ILE A 149 -7.83 9.17 -7.74
CA ILE A 149 -8.16 9.21 -9.17
C ILE A 149 -9.62 9.63 -9.32
N LYS A 150 -9.80 10.83 -9.89
CA LYS A 150 -11.12 11.46 -10.08
C LYS A 150 -11.35 11.76 -11.55
N ALA A 151 -12.59 12.07 -11.90
CA ALA A 151 -12.89 12.67 -13.21
C ALA A 151 -12.01 13.91 -13.40
N GLY A 152 -11.39 14.03 -14.57
CA GLY A 152 -10.39 15.05 -14.85
C GLY A 152 -8.93 14.61 -14.67
N THR A 153 -8.68 13.42 -14.11
CA THR A 153 -7.33 12.84 -14.01
C THR A 153 -6.80 12.45 -15.39
N ASN A 154 -5.56 12.80 -15.69
CA ASN A 154 -4.92 12.42 -16.95
C ASN A 154 -4.28 11.02 -16.82
N VAL A 155 -4.21 10.32 -17.95
CA VAL A 155 -3.68 8.96 -18.05
C VAL A 155 -2.67 8.87 -19.18
N MET A 156 -1.54 8.23 -18.91
CA MET A 156 -0.55 7.84 -19.92
C MET A 156 -0.15 6.37 -19.75
N GLU A 157 0.28 5.75 -20.85
CA GLU A 157 0.98 4.48 -20.86
C GLU A 157 2.48 4.75 -20.66
N ILE A 158 3.09 4.17 -19.62
CA ILE A 158 4.56 4.13 -19.49
C ILE A 158 5.05 2.80 -20.05
N ILE A 159 6.01 2.89 -20.96
CA ILE A 159 6.63 1.75 -21.61
C ILE A 159 7.92 1.44 -20.88
N TRP A 160 8.07 0.18 -20.46
CA TRP A 160 9.21 -0.30 -19.69
C TRP A 160 10.02 -1.30 -20.47
N ASN A 161 11.34 -1.20 -20.38
CA ASN A 161 12.26 -2.27 -20.72
C ASN A 161 12.76 -2.90 -19.42
N SER A 162 12.69 -4.22 -19.33
CA SER A 162 13.27 -4.98 -18.23
C SER A 162 14.08 -6.16 -18.75
N LYS A 163 14.84 -6.79 -17.86
CA LYS A 163 15.52 -8.06 -18.16
C LYS A 163 14.59 -9.18 -18.66
N ASN A 164 13.30 -9.11 -18.30
CA ASN A 164 12.28 -10.08 -18.67
C ASN A 164 11.47 -9.65 -19.91
N GLY A 165 11.88 -8.59 -20.59
CA GLY A 165 11.24 -8.07 -21.78
C GLY A 165 10.54 -6.73 -21.56
N LYS A 166 9.76 -6.34 -22.57
CA LYS A 166 9.06 -5.06 -22.66
C LYS A 166 7.63 -5.19 -22.16
N PHE A 167 7.17 -4.26 -21.35
CA PHE A 167 5.79 -4.20 -20.87
C PHE A 167 5.33 -2.75 -20.72
N THR A 168 4.04 -2.56 -20.44
CA THR A 168 3.42 -1.25 -20.28
C THR A 168 2.62 -1.21 -19.00
N THR A 169 2.61 -0.06 -18.34
CA THR A 169 1.76 0.23 -17.18
C THR A 169 0.96 1.51 -17.40
N LEU A 170 -0.11 1.67 -16.63
CA LEU A 170 -0.89 2.90 -16.59
C LEU A 170 -0.35 3.83 -15.51
N CYS A 171 -0.08 5.07 -15.91
CA CYS A 171 0.30 6.15 -15.02
C CYS A 171 -0.79 7.23 -15.01
N PHE A 172 -1.26 7.56 -13.81
CA PHE A 172 -2.22 8.62 -13.55
C PHE A 172 -1.49 9.87 -13.09
N TYR A 173 -1.89 11.03 -13.59
CA TYR A 173 -1.25 12.30 -13.28
C TYR A 173 -2.22 13.48 -13.38
N ASN A 174 -1.85 14.58 -12.72
CA ASN A 174 -2.56 15.86 -12.79
C ASN A 174 -1.54 17.01 -12.94
N ASP A 175 -2.00 18.24 -12.78
CA ASP A 175 -1.16 19.43 -12.96
C ASP A 175 -0.06 19.54 -11.88
N SER A 176 -0.21 18.86 -10.74
CA SER A 176 0.79 18.78 -9.67
C SER A 176 1.83 17.67 -9.89
N GLY A 177 1.62 16.78 -10.87
CA GLY A 177 2.53 15.68 -11.20
C GLY A 177 1.88 14.31 -11.24
N ILE A 178 2.73 13.28 -11.22
CA ILE A 178 2.38 11.86 -11.16
C ILE A 178 1.67 11.56 -9.84
N ILE A 179 0.51 10.91 -9.94
CA ILE A 179 -0.28 10.41 -8.81
C ILE A 179 0.15 8.98 -8.50
N TRP A 180 0.06 8.10 -9.51
CA TRP A 180 0.37 6.68 -9.34
C TRP A 180 0.74 5.98 -10.65
N ASP A 181 1.68 5.07 -10.55
CA ASP A 181 2.00 4.02 -11.51
C ASP A 181 2.50 2.81 -10.71
N ASN A 182 2.15 1.59 -11.13
CA ASN A 182 2.44 0.38 -10.34
C ASN A 182 3.94 0.08 -10.19
N ILE A 183 4.81 0.65 -11.03
CA ILE A 183 6.26 0.54 -10.91
C ILE A 183 6.80 1.75 -10.15
N LEU A 184 6.54 2.97 -10.63
CA LEU A 184 7.07 4.19 -10.02
C LEU A 184 6.58 4.37 -8.58
N GLY A 185 5.32 4.04 -8.32
CA GLY A 185 4.70 4.16 -7.01
C GLY A 185 4.84 2.93 -6.13
N GLY A 186 5.20 1.79 -6.70
CA GLY A 186 5.50 0.60 -5.91
C GLY A 186 6.90 0.61 -5.30
N LEU A 187 7.88 1.23 -5.99
CA LEU A 187 9.27 1.38 -5.53
C LEU A 187 9.45 2.61 -4.62
N VAL A 188 10.47 2.56 -3.75
CA VAL A 188 10.89 3.70 -2.92
C VAL A 188 12.40 3.88 -2.95
N MET A 189 12.85 5.10 -2.65
CA MET A 189 14.23 5.39 -2.28
C MET A 189 14.30 5.74 -0.80
N MET A 190 15.13 5.03 -0.05
CA MET A 190 15.36 5.33 1.36
C MET A 190 16.78 4.96 1.79
N ASP A 191 17.38 5.78 2.65
CA ASP A 191 18.54 5.39 3.47
C ASP A 191 18.08 4.60 4.70
N THR A 192 18.42 3.31 4.76
CA THR A 192 18.04 2.42 5.87
C THR A 192 18.67 2.82 7.21
N ARG A 193 19.75 3.61 7.19
CA ARG A 193 20.41 4.11 8.41
C ARG A 193 19.59 5.20 9.11
N GLY A 194 18.74 5.89 8.36
CA GLY A 194 18.00 7.06 8.85
C GLY A 194 18.91 8.26 9.13
N ASN A 195 18.29 9.31 9.65
CA ASN A 195 18.94 10.54 10.10
C ASN A 195 18.83 10.63 11.62
N ALA A 196 19.79 11.27 12.26
CA ALA A 196 19.77 11.52 13.69
C ALA A 196 20.25 12.93 14.00
N GLU A 197 19.67 13.52 15.04
CA GLU A 197 20.01 14.84 15.55
C GLU A 197 19.91 14.82 17.07
N SER A 198 20.78 15.58 17.75
CA SER A 198 20.75 15.73 19.20
C SER A 198 20.99 17.18 19.58
N SER A 199 20.42 17.62 20.70
CA SER A 199 20.68 18.95 21.25
C SER A 199 22.17 19.16 21.53
N ASN A 200 22.72 20.30 21.12
CA ASN A 200 24.05 20.76 21.54
C ASN A 200 24.06 21.09 23.04
N GLU A 201 25.17 20.78 23.73
CA GLU A 201 25.35 21.09 25.15
C GLU A 201 25.44 22.60 25.39
N GLY A 202 24.32 23.22 25.76
CA GLY A 202 24.27 24.61 26.22
C GLY A 202 24.20 24.67 27.74
N ALA A 203 25.34 24.79 28.41
CA ALA A 203 25.42 24.86 29.87
C ALA A 203 25.18 26.28 30.40
N SER A 204 24.17 26.45 31.28
CA SER A 204 24.15 27.38 32.44
C SER A 204 22.76 27.59 33.08
N ALA A 205 21.80 26.66 32.93
CA ALA A 205 20.51 26.74 33.61
C ALA A 205 20.37 25.68 34.73
N ARG A 206 19.54 25.97 35.76
CA ARG A 206 19.25 25.06 36.89
C ARG A 206 18.38 23.86 36.48
N VAL A 207 17.65 24.00 35.38
CA VAL A 207 16.95 22.95 34.65
C VAL A 207 17.42 23.04 33.22
N VAL A 208 17.93 21.94 32.69
CA VAL A 208 18.36 21.85 31.30
C VAL A 208 17.70 20.62 30.69
N SER A 209 17.48 20.67 29.38
CA SER A 209 16.98 19.54 28.62
C SER A 209 18.01 19.07 27.61
N LYS A 210 17.99 17.76 27.36
CA LYS A 210 18.74 17.11 26.28
C LYS A 210 17.74 16.31 25.47
N TRP A 211 17.84 16.37 24.15
CA TRP A 211 16.98 15.58 23.29
C TRP A 211 17.78 14.86 22.21
N TYR A 212 17.23 13.73 21.79
CA TYR A 212 17.71 12.94 20.67
C TYR A 212 16.53 12.64 19.75
N LYS A 213 16.73 12.85 18.46
CA LYS A 213 15.75 12.69 17.41
C LYS A 213 16.31 11.75 16.35
N GLN A 214 15.51 10.78 15.90
CA GLN A 214 15.88 9.90 14.80
C GLN A 214 14.70 9.67 13.86
N TRP A 215 14.95 9.71 12.55
CA TRP A 215 13.88 9.60 11.55
C TRP A 215 14.36 9.01 10.23
N TRP A 216 13.41 8.45 9.47
CA TRP A 216 13.63 7.88 8.14
C TRP A 216 12.71 8.55 7.14
N THR A 217 13.25 8.92 5.99
CA THR A 217 12.51 9.58 4.92
C THR A 217 12.43 8.65 3.71
N ALA A 218 11.21 8.33 3.30
CA ALA A 218 10.93 7.66 2.03
C ALA A 218 10.81 8.72 0.94
N ASN A 219 11.47 8.51 -0.19
CA ASN A 219 11.35 9.35 -1.39
C ASN A 219 10.74 8.54 -2.54
N TRP A 220 10.04 9.24 -3.42
CA TRP A 220 9.69 8.71 -4.73
C TRP A 220 10.93 8.52 -5.60
N LEU A 221 10.83 7.77 -6.71
CA LEU A 221 11.95 7.62 -7.65
C LEU A 221 12.39 8.95 -8.29
N TRP A 222 11.50 9.93 -8.36
CA TRP A 222 11.84 11.30 -8.79
C TRP A 222 12.36 12.21 -7.66
N GLY A 223 12.68 11.64 -6.50
CA GLY A 223 13.45 12.31 -5.44
C GLY A 223 12.65 13.15 -4.45
N SER A 224 11.38 13.49 -4.73
CA SER A 224 10.57 14.23 -3.76
C SER A 224 10.20 13.35 -2.55
N LYS A 225 10.01 13.99 -1.40
CA LYS A 225 9.59 13.31 -0.17
C LYS A 225 8.22 12.66 -0.37
N ARG A 226 8.17 11.36 -0.09
CA ARG A 226 6.97 10.51 -0.13
C ARG A 226 6.39 10.30 1.26
N GLY A 227 7.24 10.25 2.27
CA GLY A 227 6.81 10.03 3.64
C GLY A 227 7.97 10.07 4.61
N GLU A 228 7.65 10.12 5.90
CA GLU A 228 8.65 10.09 6.96
C GLU A 228 8.05 9.51 8.22
N MET A 229 8.89 8.82 8.97
CA MET A 229 8.58 8.34 10.31
C MET A 229 9.77 8.61 11.24
N GLY A 230 9.49 8.88 12.51
CA GLY A 230 10.54 9.18 13.47
C GLY A 230 10.05 9.26 14.91
N TYR A 231 11.00 9.37 15.82
CA TYR A 231 10.76 9.64 17.23
C TYR A 231 11.75 10.67 17.76
N GLN A 232 11.36 11.33 18.83
CA GLN A 232 12.21 12.21 19.62
C GLN A 232 11.99 11.93 21.09
N ILE A 233 13.07 11.65 21.82
CA ILE A 233 13.09 11.60 23.28
C ILE A 233 13.72 12.88 23.81
N THR A 234 13.08 13.50 24.80
CA THR A 234 13.57 14.68 25.51
C THR A 234 13.69 14.33 26.99
N ILE A 235 14.84 14.59 27.59
CA ILE A 235 15.09 14.40 29.01
C ILE A 235 15.31 15.76 29.64
N TYR A 236 14.68 15.98 30.79
CA TYR A 236 14.90 17.14 31.65
C TYR A 236 15.66 16.68 32.88
N TYR A 237 16.63 17.48 33.30
CA TYR A 237 17.41 17.20 34.49
C TYR A 237 17.43 18.38 35.45
N THR A 238 17.47 18.05 36.74
CA THR A 238 17.69 18.97 37.84
C THR A 238 18.97 18.54 38.54
N GLY A 239 20.06 19.30 38.34
CA GLY A 239 21.40 18.85 38.72
C GLY A 239 21.86 17.67 37.86
N SER A 240 22.30 16.57 38.48
CA SER A 240 22.79 15.37 37.79
C SER A 240 21.72 14.26 37.62
N THR A 241 20.48 14.54 37.96
CA THR A 241 19.40 13.53 38.01
C THR A 241 18.30 13.90 37.03
N VAL A 242 17.76 12.88 36.34
CA VAL A 242 16.58 13.00 35.49
C VAL A 242 15.38 13.40 36.34
N SER A 243 14.77 14.52 36.00
CA SER A 243 13.54 15.02 36.63
C SER A 243 12.29 14.65 35.82
N ASN A 244 12.41 14.59 34.50
CA ASN A 244 11.34 14.11 33.62
C ASN A 244 11.90 13.57 32.29
N THR A 245 11.11 12.74 31.61
CA THR A 245 11.35 12.29 30.23
C THR A 245 10.07 12.47 29.44
N ASP A 246 10.16 13.09 28.28
CA ASP A 246 9.09 13.16 27.29
C ASP A 246 9.48 12.37 26.04
N VAL A 247 8.49 11.84 25.33
CA VAL A 247 8.68 11.22 24.01
C VAL A 247 7.59 11.71 23.06
N SER A 248 7.99 11.97 21.82
CA SER A 248 7.09 12.29 20.72
C SER A 248 7.48 11.45 19.52
N ASP A 249 6.49 11.13 18.69
CA ASP A 249 6.67 10.27 17.54
C ASP A 249 5.72 10.68 16.42
N TRP A 250 6.12 10.41 15.18
CA TRP A 250 5.37 10.80 13.99
C TRP A 250 5.56 9.81 12.87
N ALA A 251 4.53 9.65 12.05
CA ALA A 251 4.60 8.94 10.78
C ALA A 251 3.60 9.53 9.80
N ASN A 252 4.02 9.73 8.55
CA ASN A 252 3.18 10.15 7.45
C ASN A 252 3.69 9.58 6.13
N ILE A 253 2.77 9.35 5.19
CA ILE A 253 3.06 8.95 3.82
C ILE A 253 2.01 9.59 2.91
N SER A 254 2.41 10.02 1.71
CA SER A 254 1.49 10.57 0.71
C SER A 254 0.47 9.54 0.25
N LEU A 255 0.92 8.31 -0.05
CA LEU A 255 0.06 7.21 -0.50
C LEU A 255 0.51 5.90 0.13
N GLY A 256 -0.36 5.32 0.96
CA GLY A 256 -0.14 4.06 1.67
C GLY A 256 -0.51 4.17 3.15
N LYS A 257 0.17 3.39 3.99
CA LYS A 257 -0.08 3.37 5.44
C LYS A 257 1.20 3.76 6.18
N ALA A 258 1.05 4.58 7.20
CA ALA A 258 2.15 5.01 8.06
C ALA A 258 1.66 5.04 9.50
N LYS A 259 2.46 4.50 10.41
CA LYS A 259 2.13 4.50 11.83
C LYS A 259 3.41 4.49 12.67
N SER A 260 3.31 5.15 13.81
CA SER A 260 4.38 5.34 14.76
C SER A 260 3.80 5.21 16.15
N GLU A 261 4.54 4.56 17.05
CA GLU A 261 4.22 4.48 18.46
C GLU A 261 5.50 4.55 19.28
N SER A 262 5.48 5.33 20.36
CA SER A 262 6.58 5.41 21.31
C SER A 262 6.09 5.43 22.76
N LYS A 263 6.94 4.96 23.69
CA LYS A 263 6.62 4.93 25.12
C LYS A 263 7.85 5.08 25.98
N ILE A 264 7.71 5.87 27.04
CA ILE A 264 8.73 6.00 28.08
C ILE A 264 8.77 4.71 28.92
N THR A 265 9.95 4.12 29.04
CA THR A 265 10.21 2.93 29.88
C THR A 265 11.08 3.24 31.09
N LYS A 266 11.71 4.43 31.12
CA LYS A 266 12.40 4.97 32.31
C LYS A 266 12.45 6.50 32.29
N ASN A 267 12.22 7.10 33.45
CA ASN A 267 12.20 8.56 33.66
C ASN A 267 12.83 8.99 35.00
N SER A 268 13.79 8.22 35.52
CA SER A 268 14.38 8.47 36.84
C SER A 268 15.85 8.05 36.93
N GLY A 269 16.57 8.62 37.90
CA GLY A 269 17.99 8.33 38.13
C GLY A 269 18.90 9.00 37.10
N ALA A 270 19.83 8.25 36.53
CA ALA A 270 20.89 8.77 35.68
C ALA A 270 20.55 8.82 34.17
N TYR A 271 19.37 8.38 33.73
CA TYR A 271 18.99 8.39 32.31
C TYR A 271 17.49 8.23 32.09
N GLY A 272 17.04 8.70 30.94
CA GLY A 272 15.69 8.47 30.40
C GLY A 272 15.75 7.43 29.29
N LYS A 273 14.66 6.68 29.14
CA LYS A 273 14.60 5.57 28.18
C LYS A 273 13.24 5.53 27.51
N CYS A 274 13.22 5.38 26.19
CA CYS A 274 12.01 5.10 25.43
C CYS A 274 12.14 3.80 24.64
N GLN A 275 10.98 3.20 24.36
CA GLN A 275 10.80 2.15 23.37
C GLN A 275 9.97 2.74 22.23
N TYR A 276 10.26 2.34 21.00
CA TYR A 276 9.59 2.87 19.81
C TYR A 276 9.36 1.78 18.78
N ALA A 277 8.31 1.96 17.97
CA ALA A 277 8.02 1.15 16.80
C ALA A 277 7.45 2.07 15.70
N LEU A 278 8.12 2.11 14.55
CA LEU A 278 7.81 2.97 13.41
C LEU A 278 7.64 2.12 12.15
N GLY A 279 6.59 2.39 11.37
CA GLY A 279 6.27 1.64 10.17
C GLY A 279 5.69 2.53 9.07
N LEU A 280 6.09 2.28 7.82
CA LEU A 280 5.53 2.90 6.63
C LEU A 280 5.47 1.86 5.51
N CYS A 281 4.39 1.82 4.72
CA CYS A 281 4.29 0.97 3.55
C CYS A 281 3.48 1.59 2.41
N THR A 282 3.76 1.17 1.19
CA THR A 282 3.00 1.55 -0.01
C THR A 282 1.57 0.96 0.01
N PRO A 283 0.63 1.47 -0.81
CA PRO A 283 -0.79 1.07 -0.78
C PRO A 283 -1.04 -0.43 -0.97
N THR A 284 -0.14 -1.11 -1.69
CA THR A 284 -0.24 -2.53 -1.97
C THR A 284 0.04 -3.42 -0.73
N GLY A 285 0.47 -2.83 0.39
CA GLY A 285 1.00 -3.52 1.56
C GLY A 285 0.25 -3.13 2.83
N SER A 286 0.53 -3.85 3.92
CA SER A 286 -0.12 -3.61 5.20
C SER A 286 0.87 -3.65 6.36
N LEU A 287 0.54 -2.87 7.38
CA LEU A 287 1.27 -2.84 8.64
C LEU A 287 0.34 -3.29 9.76
N SER A 288 0.79 -4.23 10.57
CA SER A 288 0.16 -4.59 11.83
C SER A 288 1.08 -4.21 12.98
N PHE A 289 0.49 -3.61 14.01
CA PHE A 289 1.21 -3.06 15.16
C PHE A 289 0.76 -3.76 16.42
N ASN A 290 1.72 -4.29 17.17
CA ASN A 290 1.50 -4.75 18.53
C ASN A 290 2.06 -3.71 19.51
N SER A 291 1.19 -2.82 19.97
CA SER A 291 1.53 -1.74 20.90
C SER A 291 2.04 -2.23 22.25
N SER A 292 1.62 -3.42 22.68
CA SER A 292 2.08 -4.04 23.93
C SER A 292 3.52 -4.53 23.84
N GLN A 293 3.96 -4.95 22.65
CA GLN A 293 5.31 -5.47 22.40
C GLN A 293 6.22 -4.49 21.66
N PHE A 294 5.70 -3.35 21.20
CA PHE A 294 6.38 -2.42 20.29
C PHE A 294 7.03 -3.16 19.11
N SER A 295 6.27 -4.07 18.52
CA SER A 295 6.65 -4.82 17.34
C SER A 295 5.73 -4.46 16.19
N ILE A 296 6.29 -4.52 14.98
CA ILE A 296 5.60 -4.24 13.73
C ILE A 296 5.81 -5.43 12.83
N SER A 297 4.72 -5.92 12.26
CA SER A 297 4.77 -6.87 11.16
C SER A 297 4.25 -6.22 9.90
N PHE A 298 4.92 -6.53 8.79
CA PHE A 298 4.52 -6.16 7.45
C PHE A 298 3.95 -7.38 6.72
N SER A 299 2.88 -7.20 5.98
CA SER A 299 2.31 -8.21 5.07
C SER A 299 1.97 -7.61 3.71
N GLY A 300 1.88 -8.43 2.66
CA GLY A 300 1.47 -8.00 1.32
C GLY A 300 2.57 -7.47 0.40
N LEU A 301 2.14 -6.80 -0.67
CA LEU A 301 2.97 -6.16 -1.69
C LEU A 301 3.45 -4.83 -1.20
N GLY A 302 4.73 -4.53 -1.16
CA GLY A 302 5.06 -3.11 -1.05
C GLY A 302 6.41 -2.83 -0.48
N SER A 303 6.89 -1.67 -0.90
CA SER A 303 8.01 -1.06 -0.23
C SER A 303 7.56 -0.69 1.17
N ASN A 304 8.30 -1.17 2.15
CA ASN A 304 8.04 -0.89 3.53
C ASN A 304 9.31 -0.40 4.21
N ILE A 305 9.09 0.28 5.31
CA ILE A 305 10.12 0.70 6.24
C ILE A 305 9.59 0.33 7.61
N VAL A 306 10.33 -0.50 8.33
CA VAL A 306 10.00 -0.88 9.70
C VAL A 306 11.24 -0.65 10.55
N ASN A 307 11.09 0.09 11.64
CA ASN A 307 12.14 0.26 12.62
C ASN A 307 11.54 0.25 14.02
N ASN A 308 12.06 -0.60 14.90
CA ASN A 308 11.64 -0.65 16.29
C ASN A 308 12.84 -0.91 17.17
N GLY A 309 12.77 -0.44 18.42
CA GLY A 309 13.91 -0.53 19.31
C GLY A 309 13.74 0.25 20.59
N VAL A 310 14.89 0.46 21.24
CA VAL A 310 14.99 1.07 22.54
C VAL A 310 16.11 2.10 22.50
N HIS A 311 15.83 3.33 22.96
CA HIS A 311 16.84 4.38 23.07
C HIS A 311 16.97 4.82 24.52
N SER A 312 18.22 4.94 24.99
CA SER A 312 18.54 5.47 26.33
C SER A 312 19.38 6.72 26.16
N LEU A 313 18.95 7.82 26.76
CA LEU A 313 19.65 9.08 26.72
C LEU A 313 20.12 9.45 28.14
N TYR A 314 21.40 9.77 28.26
CA TYR A 314 22.05 10.17 29.51
C TYR A 314 22.22 11.69 29.53
N PRO A 315 22.29 12.32 30.72
CA PRO A 315 22.63 13.74 30.88
C PRO A 315 23.78 14.18 29.98
#